data_AF-A0A4Q3EJE1-F1
#
_entry.id   AF-A0A4Q3EJE1-F1
#
_cell.length_a   1.000
_cell.length_b   1.000
_cell.length_c   1.000
_cell.angle_alpha   90.00
_cell.angle_beta   90.00
_cell.angle_gamma   90.00
#
_symmetry.space_group_name_H-M   'P 1'
#
loop_
_entity.id
_entity.type
_entity.pdbx_description
1 polymer ?
#
loop_
_entity_poly.entity_id
_entity_poly.type
_entity_poly.pdbx_seq_one_letter_code
_entity_poly.pdbx_strand_id
1 'polypeptide(L)'
;VKHCVITSVDRDDLKDGGSIIWAETINAIRRESPDTTLETLLPDFRGNWENLARVTAVRPEVVSHNLETVRRLTREVRIQAKYDRSLECLKHIAAEGLRTKSGIMLGLGEKEEDVLEAMADLLDAGVHILTLGQYLQPTRNHHPVIDWIHPDQFNFYKQKGLDMGFRYVESGPLVRSSYHAEKHLFDF
;
A
#
# COMPACT_ATOMS: atom_id res chain seq x y z
N VAL A 1 -10.88 -19.63 -2.54
CA VAL A 1 -10.79 -18.15 -2.75
C VAL A 1 -10.12 -17.96 -4.11
N LYS A 2 -10.45 -16.95 -4.92
CA LYS A 2 -9.78 -16.73 -6.23
C LYS A 2 -8.58 -15.78 -6.12
N HIS A 3 -8.69 -14.81 -5.22
CA HIS A 3 -7.65 -13.84 -4.92
C HIS A 3 -7.62 -13.62 -3.41
N CYS A 4 -6.44 -13.73 -2.79
CA CYS A 4 -6.27 -13.59 -1.35
C CYS A 4 -5.30 -12.44 -1.04
N VAL A 5 -5.76 -11.50 -0.22
CA VAL A 5 -4.92 -10.42 0.32
C VAL A 5 -4.44 -10.83 1.70
N ILE A 6 -3.14 -10.79 1.92
CA ILE A 6 -2.49 -11.14 3.20
C ILE A 6 -1.89 -9.87 3.79
N THR A 7 -2.02 -9.66 5.10
CA THR A 7 -1.40 -8.56 5.85
C THR A 7 -0.91 -9.06 7.21
N SER A 8 -0.07 -8.29 7.88
CA SER A 8 0.39 -8.57 9.24
C SER A 8 0.48 -7.30 10.06
N VAL A 9 0.60 -7.47 11.38
CA VAL A 9 1.19 -6.44 12.24
C VAL A 9 2.70 -6.39 12.03
N ASP A 10 3.34 -5.29 12.43
CA ASP A 10 4.80 -5.19 12.50
C ASP A 10 5.34 -6.15 13.57
N ARG A 11 6.45 -6.82 13.27
CA ARG A 11 7.11 -7.80 14.16
C ARG A 11 8.53 -7.40 14.49
N ASP A 12 8.67 -6.16 14.96
CA ASP A 12 9.96 -5.57 15.37
C ASP A 12 10.66 -6.31 16.51
N ASP A 13 9.90 -7.15 17.23
CA ASP A 13 10.38 -8.08 18.26
C ASP A 13 11.18 -9.27 17.67
N LEU A 14 10.98 -9.59 16.38
CA LEU A 14 11.68 -10.66 15.70
C LEU A 14 12.92 -10.14 14.94
N LYS A 15 13.97 -10.96 14.91
CA LYS A 15 15.23 -10.62 14.20
C LYS A 15 15.03 -10.43 12.69
N ASP A 16 14.13 -11.19 12.10
CA ASP A 16 13.79 -11.17 10.67
C ASP A 16 12.58 -10.28 10.35
N GLY A 17 12.05 -9.54 11.34
CA GLY A 17 10.84 -8.75 11.18
C GLY A 17 9.60 -9.55 10.78
N GLY A 18 9.61 -10.88 10.96
CA GLY A 18 8.54 -11.79 10.52
C GLY A 18 8.57 -12.17 9.03
N SER A 19 9.60 -11.75 8.28
CA SER A 19 9.70 -12.03 6.84
C SER A 19 9.80 -13.52 6.48
N ILE A 20 10.33 -14.38 7.37
CA ILE A 20 10.32 -15.84 7.17
C ILE A 20 8.88 -16.36 7.19
N ILE A 21 8.09 -15.97 8.18
CA ILE A 21 6.67 -16.38 8.30
C ILE A 21 5.86 -15.90 7.09
N TRP A 22 6.14 -14.69 6.59
CA TRP A 22 5.54 -14.19 5.36
C TRP A 22 5.79 -15.13 4.17
N ALA A 23 7.05 -15.45 3.89
CA ALA A 23 7.43 -16.33 2.78
C ALA A 23 6.86 -17.75 2.94
N GLU A 24 6.88 -18.30 4.15
CA GLU A 24 6.31 -19.61 4.46
C GLU A 24 4.79 -19.66 4.25
N THR A 25 4.09 -18.60 4.67
CA THR A 25 2.63 -18.48 4.53
C THR A 25 2.22 -18.44 3.05
N ILE A 26 2.91 -17.62 2.25
CA ILE A 26 2.67 -17.52 0.79
C ILE A 26 2.87 -18.89 0.12
N ASN A 27 3.97 -19.57 0.43
CA ASN A 27 4.26 -20.89 -0.13
C ASN A 27 3.27 -21.96 0.36
N ALA A 28 2.82 -21.90 1.61
CA ALA A 28 1.81 -22.81 2.12
C ALA A 28 0.47 -22.64 1.39
N ILE A 29 0.02 -21.40 1.19
CA ILE A 29 -1.23 -21.14 0.45
C ILE A 29 -1.13 -21.65 -0.98
N ARG A 30 0.00 -21.46 -1.67
CA ARG A 30 0.20 -21.98 -3.03
C ARG A 30 0.19 -23.51 -3.11
N ARG A 31 0.68 -24.21 -2.09
CA ARG A 31 0.61 -25.68 -2.04
C ARG A 31 -0.84 -26.17 -1.90
N GLU A 32 -1.61 -25.54 -1.02
CA GLU A 32 -2.98 -25.95 -0.71
C GLU A 32 -4.00 -25.43 -1.73
N SER A 33 -3.73 -24.29 -2.38
CA SER A 33 -4.62 -23.63 -3.32
C SER A 33 -3.83 -23.00 -4.48
N PRO A 34 -3.31 -23.82 -5.42
CA PRO A 34 -2.38 -23.37 -6.45
C PRO A 34 -2.94 -22.33 -7.42
N ASP A 35 -4.26 -22.30 -7.62
CA ASP A 35 -4.93 -21.34 -8.50
C ASP A 35 -5.28 -20.01 -7.78
N THR A 36 -5.05 -19.90 -6.47
CA THR A 36 -5.29 -18.66 -5.73
C THR A 36 -4.17 -17.66 -6.02
N THR A 37 -4.54 -16.52 -6.59
CA THR A 37 -3.62 -15.38 -6.73
C THR A 37 -3.50 -14.62 -5.40
N LEU A 38 -2.36 -13.99 -5.17
CA LEU A 38 -1.98 -13.39 -3.89
C LEU A 38 -1.60 -11.92 -4.05
N GLU A 39 -2.13 -11.10 -3.15
CA GLU A 39 -1.64 -9.76 -2.85
C GLU A 39 -1.07 -9.74 -1.44
N THR A 40 0.12 -9.19 -1.25
CA THR A 40 0.70 -8.99 0.08
C THR A 40 0.69 -7.51 0.45
N LEU A 41 0.17 -7.16 1.63
CA LEU A 41 0.32 -5.84 2.22
C LEU A 41 1.42 -5.91 3.29
N LEU A 42 2.63 -5.53 2.88
CA LEU A 42 3.85 -5.70 3.66
C LEU A 42 4.14 -4.49 4.55
N PRO A 43 4.80 -4.72 5.71
CA PRO A 43 5.44 -3.65 6.46
C PRO A 43 6.67 -3.10 5.71
N ASP A 44 7.26 -2.01 6.20
CA ASP A 44 8.51 -1.45 5.63
C ASP A 44 9.78 -2.19 6.11
N PHE A 45 9.62 -3.20 6.96
CA PHE A 45 10.68 -3.97 7.62
C PHE A 45 11.76 -3.09 8.28
N ARG A 46 11.41 -1.87 8.71
CA ARG A 46 12.31 -0.84 9.21
C ARG A 46 13.49 -0.52 8.28
N GLY A 47 13.38 -0.82 6.99
CA GLY A 47 14.45 -0.62 6.02
C GLY A 47 15.48 -1.76 5.97
N ASN A 48 15.18 -2.90 6.58
CA ASN A 48 15.99 -4.10 6.37
C ASN A 48 15.57 -4.77 5.05
N TRP A 49 16.30 -4.44 3.98
CA TRP A 49 15.98 -4.89 2.63
C TRP A 49 16.23 -6.38 2.39
N GLU A 50 17.01 -7.07 3.24
CA GLU A 50 17.11 -8.54 3.18
C GLU A 50 15.78 -9.19 3.58
N ASN A 51 15.06 -8.61 4.53
CA ASN A 51 13.74 -9.09 4.95
C ASN A 51 12.70 -8.86 3.85
N LEU A 52 12.74 -7.69 3.20
CA LEU A 52 11.89 -7.41 2.04
C LEU A 52 12.19 -8.39 0.89
N ALA A 53 13.47 -8.56 0.54
CA ALA A 53 13.93 -9.45 -0.53
C ALA A 53 13.48 -10.90 -0.30
N ARG A 54 13.47 -11.38 0.95
CA ARG A 54 12.97 -12.72 1.29
C ARG A 54 11.52 -12.93 0.88
N VAL A 55 10.67 -11.92 1.08
CA VAL A 55 9.24 -12.00 0.75
C VAL A 55 8.99 -11.73 -0.74
N THR A 56 9.72 -10.82 -1.37
CA THR A 56 9.59 -10.58 -2.82
C THR A 56 10.16 -11.73 -3.66
N ALA A 57 11.14 -12.48 -3.15
CA ALA A 57 11.71 -13.66 -3.82
C ALA A 57 10.69 -14.78 -4.06
N VAL A 58 9.65 -14.89 -3.22
CA VAL A 58 8.55 -15.82 -3.48
C VAL A 58 7.52 -15.28 -4.48
N ARG A 59 7.76 -14.09 -5.06
CA ARG A 59 7.01 -13.48 -6.17
C ARG A 59 5.48 -13.51 -6.04
N PRO A 60 4.88 -12.87 -5.02
CA PRO A 60 3.42 -12.66 -4.99
C PRO A 60 2.95 -11.93 -6.25
N GLU A 61 1.69 -12.16 -6.67
CA GLU A 61 1.17 -11.58 -7.90
C GLU A 61 1.02 -10.05 -7.82
N VAL A 62 0.76 -9.52 -6.63
CA VAL A 62 0.81 -8.09 -6.28
C VAL A 62 1.51 -7.92 -4.94
N VAL A 63 2.38 -6.92 -4.82
CA VAL A 63 3.04 -6.55 -3.57
C VAL A 63 2.73 -5.10 -3.25
N SER A 64 2.15 -4.90 -2.08
CA SER A 64 1.62 -3.63 -1.60
C SER A 64 2.39 -3.16 -0.37
N HIS A 65 2.67 -1.86 -0.29
CA HIS A 65 3.06 -1.18 0.94
C HIS A 65 2.38 0.18 0.98
N ASN A 66 1.56 0.44 2.00
CA ASN A 66 0.83 1.69 2.09
C ASN A 66 1.73 2.85 2.57
N LEU A 67 1.63 3.98 1.89
CA LEU A 67 2.16 5.27 2.36
C LEU A 67 1.28 5.83 3.50
N GLU A 68 -0.03 5.54 3.44
CA GLU A 68 -1.13 5.94 4.34
C GLU A 68 -1.46 7.43 4.36
N THR A 69 -0.47 8.32 4.33
CA THR A 69 -0.70 9.76 4.37
C THR A 69 0.44 10.52 3.68
N VAL A 70 0.30 11.83 3.57
CA VAL A 70 1.25 12.73 2.93
C VAL A 70 2.50 12.98 3.80
N ARG A 71 3.58 13.45 3.17
CA ARG A 71 4.88 13.69 3.81
C ARG A 71 4.77 14.49 5.10
N ARG A 72 4.03 15.61 5.07
CA ARG A 72 3.84 16.53 6.20
C ARG A 72 3.19 15.85 7.41
N LEU A 73 2.22 14.96 7.19
CA LEU A 73 1.44 14.31 8.24
C LEU A 73 2.04 12.98 8.72
N THR A 74 3.02 12.44 8.02
CA THR A 74 3.55 11.09 8.31
C THR A 74 4.03 10.94 9.75
N ARG A 75 4.72 11.94 10.31
CA ARG A 75 5.21 11.87 11.71
C ARG A 75 4.10 11.92 12.75
N GLU A 76 2.98 12.54 12.42
CA GLU A 76 1.82 12.67 13.31
C GLU A 76 0.95 11.40 13.26
N VAL A 77 0.73 10.86 12.06
CA VAL A 77 -0.15 9.71 11.84
C VAL A 77 0.57 8.38 12.03
N ARG A 78 1.84 8.27 11.63
CA ARG A 78 2.63 7.03 11.63
C ARG A 78 3.95 7.21 12.39
N ILE A 79 3.88 7.20 13.71
CA ILE A 79 5.01 7.50 14.60
C ILE A 79 6.29 6.70 14.28
N GLN A 80 6.16 5.41 13.91
CA GLN A 80 7.29 4.53 13.63
C GLN A 80 7.72 4.49 12.15
N ALA A 81 6.83 4.88 11.24
CA ALA A 81 7.10 4.85 9.80
C ALA A 81 7.80 6.13 9.35
N LYS A 82 8.54 6.04 8.24
CA LYS A 82 9.15 7.21 7.60
C LYS A 82 8.70 7.24 6.16
N TYR A 83 8.24 8.41 5.71
CA TYR A 83 7.72 8.61 4.35
C TYR A 83 8.72 8.14 3.28
N ASP A 84 9.97 8.62 3.36
CA ASP A 84 11.00 8.25 2.38
C ASP A 84 11.38 6.76 2.43
N ARG A 85 11.28 6.13 3.61
CA ARG A 85 11.54 4.68 3.76
C ARG A 85 10.42 3.85 3.15
N SER A 86 9.17 4.30 3.27
CA SER A 86 8.03 3.68 2.57
C SER A 86 8.19 3.79 1.06
N LEU A 87 8.65 4.93 0.54
CA LEU A 87 8.95 5.08 -0.89
C LEU A 87 10.14 4.20 -1.32
N GLU A 88 11.19 4.09 -0.51
CA GLU A 88 12.32 3.20 -0.78
C GLU A 88 11.89 1.73 -0.83
N CYS A 89 11.03 1.30 0.10
CA CYS A 89 10.41 -0.03 0.10
C CYS A 89 9.68 -0.30 -1.22
N LEU A 90 8.84 0.63 -1.66
CA LEU A 90 8.10 0.53 -2.93
C LEU A 90 9.04 0.48 -4.14
N LYS A 91 10.11 1.28 -4.16
CA LYS A 91 11.14 1.25 -5.21
C LYS A 91 11.82 -0.11 -5.30
N HIS A 92 12.16 -0.71 -4.15
CA HIS A 92 12.74 -2.06 -4.12
C HIS A 92 11.77 -3.11 -4.67
N ILE A 93 10.49 -3.03 -4.32
CA ILE A 93 9.46 -3.94 -4.84
C ILE A 93 9.33 -3.79 -6.37
N ALA A 94 9.26 -2.56 -6.86
CA ALA A 94 9.11 -2.27 -8.29
C ALA A 94 10.34 -2.72 -9.10
N ALA A 95 11.55 -2.56 -8.55
CA ALA A 95 12.80 -2.98 -9.19
C ALA A 95 12.89 -4.51 -9.40
N GLU A 96 12.17 -5.31 -8.59
CA GLU A 96 12.05 -6.76 -8.77
C GLU A 96 11.08 -7.16 -9.90
N GLY A 97 10.48 -6.19 -10.60
CA GLY A 97 9.49 -6.41 -11.65
C GLY A 97 8.15 -6.95 -11.12
N LEU A 98 7.77 -6.59 -9.89
CA LEU A 98 6.52 -6.98 -9.26
C LEU A 98 5.46 -5.89 -9.42
N ARG A 99 4.19 -6.30 -9.56
CA ARG A 99 3.06 -5.35 -9.56
C ARG A 99 3.03 -4.68 -8.20
N THR A 100 3.29 -3.38 -8.20
CA THR A 100 3.49 -2.62 -6.97
C THR A 100 2.27 -1.76 -6.68
N LYS A 101 1.81 -1.77 -5.42
CA LYS A 101 0.61 -1.06 -5.01
C LYS A 101 0.83 -0.26 -3.73
N SER A 102 0.13 0.87 -3.63
CA SER A 102 0.11 1.66 -2.41
C SER A 102 -1.25 2.32 -2.20
N GLY A 103 -1.43 2.91 -1.02
CA GLY A 103 -2.64 3.60 -0.65
C GLY A 103 -2.39 4.80 0.26
N ILE A 104 -3.30 5.77 0.16
CA ILE A 104 -3.37 6.96 0.99
C ILE A 104 -4.79 7.07 1.55
N MET A 105 -4.91 7.33 2.85
CA MET A 105 -6.16 7.70 3.50
C MET A 105 -6.30 9.22 3.50
N LEU A 106 -7.49 9.69 3.15
CA LEU A 106 -7.83 11.10 3.07
C LEU A 106 -8.74 11.53 4.23
N GLY A 107 -8.72 12.80 4.58
CA GLY A 107 -9.45 13.36 5.72
C GLY A 107 -8.64 13.42 7.01
N LEU A 108 -7.31 13.30 6.91
CA LEU A 108 -6.35 13.45 8.02
C LEU A 108 -5.83 14.88 8.16
N GLY A 109 -6.28 15.82 7.31
CA GLY A 109 -5.86 17.22 7.28
C GLY A 109 -4.78 17.51 6.23
N GLU A 110 -4.61 16.60 5.28
CA GLU A 110 -3.81 16.81 4.08
C GLU A 110 -4.46 17.85 3.17
N LYS A 111 -3.66 18.64 2.48
CA LYS A 111 -4.15 19.52 1.42
C LYS A 111 -4.11 18.79 0.08
N GLU A 112 -4.87 19.29 -0.90
CA GLU A 112 -4.84 18.77 -2.28
C GLU A 112 -3.42 18.74 -2.85
N GLU A 113 -2.63 19.81 -2.66
CA GLU A 113 -1.23 19.88 -3.09
C GLU A 113 -0.36 18.78 -2.46
N ASP A 114 -0.59 18.47 -1.17
CA ASP A 114 0.14 17.42 -0.47
C ASP A 114 -0.19 16.03 -1.07
N VAL A 115 -1.45 15.81 -1.46
CA VAL A 115 -1.92 14.55 -2.07
C VAL A 115 -1.34 14.38 -3.46
N LEU A 116 -1.34 15.43 -4.27
CA LEU A 116 -0.77 15.39 -5.63
C LEU A 116 0.75 15.18 -5.60
N GLU A 117 1.47 15.78 -4.65
CA GLU A 117 2.90 15.48 -4.41
C GLU A 117 3.08 13.99 -4.07
N ALA A 118 2.29 13.46 -3.14
CA ALA A 118 2.39 12.05 -2.75
C ALA A 118 2.07 11.10 -3.91
N MET A 119 1.12 11.45 -4.78
CA MET A 119 0.83 10.69 -5.99
C MET A 119 2.02 10.69 -6.97
N ALA A 120 2.71 11.83 -7.14
CA ALA A 120 3.90 11.90 -7.99
C ALA A 120 5.04 11.07 -7.40
N ASP A 121 5.29 11.19 -6.10
CA ASP A 121 6.30 10.42 -5.38
C ASP A 121 6.08 8.90 -5.50
N LEU A 122 4.82 8.45 -5.41
CA LEU A 122 4.45 7.04 -5.57
C LEU A 122 4.68 6.56 -7.01
N LEU A 123 4.35 7.38 -8.00
CA LEU A 123 4.60 7.04 -9.40
C LEU A 123 6.11 6.93 -9.68
N ASP A 124 6.91 7.89 -9.19
CA ASP A 124 8.38 7.87 -9.26
C ASP A 124 8.99 6.67 -8.51
N ALA A 125 8.28 6.14 -7.51
CA ALA A 125 8.64 4.92 -6.82
C ALA A 125 8.29 3.62 -7.58
N GLY A 126 7.67 3.72 -8.76
CA GLY A 126 7.28 2.58 -9.58
C GLY A 126 5.96 1.92 -9.16
N VAL A 127 5.10 2.64 -8.44
CA VAL A 127 3.78 2.14 -8.05
C VAL A 127 2.84 2.12 -9.26
N HIS A 128 2.18 0.99 -9.46
CA HIS A 128 1.27 0.77 -10.58
C HIS A 128 -0.19 0.99 -10.17
N ILE A 129 -0.55 0.62 -8.94
CA ILE A 129 -1.92 0.63 -8.43
C ILE A 129 -1.99 1.58 -7.22
N LEU A 130 -2.89 2.55 -7.28
CA LEU A 130 -3.15 3.50 -6.19
C LEU A 130 -4.55 3.30 -5.62
N THR A 131 -4.66 3.26 -4.30
CA THR A 131 -5.95 3.34 -3.60
C THR A 131 -6.08 4.61 -2.76
N LEU A 132 -7.18 5.34 -2.89
CA LEU A 132 -7.51 6.54 -2.13
C LEU A 132 -8.84 6.33 -1.40
N GLY A 133 -8.82 6.36 -0.07
CA GLY A 133 -9.99 6.07 0.75
C GLY A 133 -10.22 7.09 1.86
N GLN A 134 -11.45 7.25 2.33
CA GLN A 134 -11.72 8.10 3.50
C GLN A 134 -11.17 7.44 4.77
N TYR A 135 -10.41 8.21 5.54
CA TYR A 135 -10.04 7.87 6.90
C TYR A 135 -11.29 7.83 7.78
N LEU A 136 -11.52 6.69 8.42
CA LEU A 136 -12.56 6.53 9.43
C LEU A 136 -11.87 6.31 10.76
N GLN A 137 -12.07 7.24 11.68
CA GLN A 137 -11.48 7.18 13.02
C GLN A 137 -11.95 5.90 13.74
N PRO A 138 -11.05 4.96 14.10
CA PRO A 138 -11.45 3.71 14.74
C PRO A 138 -12.05 3.93 16.14
N THR A 139 -11.43 4.79 16.93
CA THR A 139 -11.89 5.19 18.26
C THR A 139 -11.50 6.64 18.54
N ARG A 140 -12.11 7.28 19.55
CA ARG A 140 -11.83 8.66 19.95
C ARG A 140 -10.37 8.95 20.34
N ASN A 141 -9.58 7.92 20.63
CA ASN A 141 -8.16 8.05 20.99
C ASN A 141 -7.22 8.03 19.77
N HIS A 142 -7.75 7.77 18.57
CA HIS A 142 -6.98 7.86 17.32
C HIS A 142 -7.04 9.27 16.76
N HIS A 143 -6.19 9.55 15.76
CA HIS A 143 -6.22 10.81 15.01
C HIS A 143 -7.67 11.21 14.65
N PRO A 144 -8.09 12.46 14.84
CA PRO A 144 -9.44 12.88 14.48
C PRO A 144 -9.62 12.84 12.96
N VAL A 145 -10.86 12.65 12.51
CA VAL A 145 -11.22 12.99 11.13
C VAL A 145 -11.26 14.52 11.05
N ILE A 146 -10.40 15.10 10.22
CA ILE A 146 -10.35 16.55 10.01
C ILE A 146 -11.34 16.95 8.91
N ASP A 147 -11.35 16.20 7.81
CA ASP A 147 -12.22 16.48 6.66
C ASP A 147 -12.95 15.22 6.17
N TRP A 148 -14.20 15.42 5.74
CA TRP A 148 -14.98 14.42 5.01
C TRP A 148 -14.93 14.74 3.53
N ILE A 149 -14.14 13.95 2.80
CA ILE A 149 -13.84 14.23 1.40
C ILE A 149 -15.07 13.97 0.53
N HIS A 150 -15.45 14.98 -0.25
CA HIS A 150 -16.59 14.88 -1.17
C HIS A 150 -16.30 13.84 -2.27
N PRO A 151 -17.30 13.05 -2.72
CA PRO A 151 -17.11 12.11 -3.83
C PRO A 151 -16.49 12.72 -5.09
N ASP A 152 -16.80 13.99 -5.40
CA ASP A 152 -16.21 14.68 -6.56
C ASP A 152 -14.69 14.87 -6.43
N GLN A 153 -14.19 15.06 -5.20
CA GLN A 153 -12.75 15.15 -4.96
C GLN A 153 -12.07 13.79 -5.14
N PHE A 154 -12.71 12.70 -4.71
CA PHE A 154 -12.22 11.35 -5.01
C PHE A 154 -12.18 11.09 -6.52
N ASN A 155 -13.21 11.51 -7.26
CA ASN A 155 -13.25 11.42 -8.72
C ASN A 155 -12.15 12.26 -9.38
N PHE A 156 -11.90 13.46 -8.86
CA PHE A 156 -10.79 14.31 -9.30
C PHE A 156 -9.44 13.60 -9.13
N TYR A 157 -9.14 13.08 -7.94
CA TYR A 157 -7.89 12.35 -7.72
C TYR A 157 -7.78 11.08 -8.57
N LYS A 158 -8.89 10.39 -8.82
CA LYS A 158 -8.93 9.24 -9.72
C LYS A 158 -8.46 9.62 -11.12
N GLN A 159 -9.05 10.68 -11.68
CA GLN A 159 -8.70 11.14 -13.01
C GLN A 159 -7.24 11.61 -13.05
N LYS A 160 -6.81 12.39 -12.05
CA LYS A 160 -5.42 12.84 -11.95
C LYS A 160 -4.43 11.69 -11.89
N GLY A 161 -4.70 10.66 -11.09
CA GLY A 161 -3.80 9.51 -11.01
C GLY A 161 -3.69 8.75 -12.33
N LEU A 162 -4.82 8.56 -13.02
CA LEU A 162 -4.82 7.94 -14.35
C LEU A 162 -4.06 8.81 -15.38
N ASP A 163 -4.26 10.12 -15.37
CA ASP A 163 -3.55 11.07 -16.24
C ASP A 163 -2.04 11.10 -15.97
N MET A 164 -1.63 10.92 -14.71
CA MET A 164 -0.22 10.86 -14.30
C MET A 164 0.46 9.56 -14.78
N GLY A 165 -0.30 8.47 -14.91
CA GLY A 165 0.21 7.19 -15.45
C GLY A 165 0.07 5.98 -14.54
N PHE A 166 -0.67 6.07 -13.42
CA PHE A 166 -1.04 4.88 -12.67
C PHE A 166 -1.88 3.94 -13.55
N ARG A 167 -1.58 2.64 -13.51
CA ARG A 167 -2.34 1.62 -14.26
C ARG A 167 -3.76 1.47 -13.73
N TYR A 168 -3.91 1.53 -12.41
CA TYR A 168 -5.19 1.44 -11.72
C TYR A 168 -5.27 2.47 -10.61
N VAL A 169 -6.42 3.15 -10.51
CA VAL A 169 -6.73 4.04 -9.41
C VAL A 169 -8.12 3.73 -8.89
N GLU A 170 -8.17 3.22 -7.66
CA GLU A 170 -9.41 3.05 -6.91
C GLU A 170 -9.51 4.21 -5.92
N SER A 171 -10.54 5.05 -6.06
CA SER A 171 -10.67 6.28 -5.28
C SER A 171 -12.12 6.47 -4.89
N GLY A 172 -12.39 6.51 -3.59
CA GLY A 172 -13.75 6.70 -3.08
C GLY A 172 -13.86 6.56 -1.56
N PRO A 173 -14.97 6.99 -0.95
CA PRO A 173 -15.09 7.05 0.51
C PRO A 173 -14.89 5.68 1.20
N LEU A 174 -15.41 4.61 0.62
CA LEU A 174 -15.35 3.26 1.18
C LEU A 174 -14.20 2.41 0.61
N VAL A 175 -13.34 3.00 -0.24
CA VAL A 175 -12.17 2.29 -0.77
C VAL A 175 -11.21 1.97 0.39
N ARG A 176 -10.67 0.76 0.33
CA ARG A 176 -9.63 0.23 1.22
C ARG A 176 -8.57 -0.44 0.37
N SER A 177 -7.38 -0.67 0.92
CA SER A 177 -6.29 -1.29 0.17
C SER A 177 -6.72 -2.61 -0.50
N SER A 178 -7.57 -3.43 0.12
CA SER A 178 -8.03 -4.70 -0.47
C SER A 178 -9.27 -4.62 -1.36
N TYR A 179 -9.85 -3.44 -1.58
CA TYR A 179 -11.07 -3.28 -2.38
C TYR A 179 -10.80 -3.60 -3.87
N HIS A 180 -11.59 -4.50 -4.45
CA HIS A 180 -11.45 -4.99 -5.84
C HIS A 180 -10.05 -5.47 -6.23
N ALA A 181 -9.26 -5.98 -5.26
CA ALA A 181 -7.88 -6.38 -5.48
C ALA A 181 -7.69 -7.39 -6.63
N GLU A 182 -8.70 -8.24 -6.88
CA GLU A 182 -8.70 -9.21 -7.98
C GLU A 182 -8.63 -8.59 -9.38
N LYS A 183 -8.99 -7.31 -9.54
CA LYS A 183 -8.94 -6.59 -10.82
C LYS A 183 -7.56 -6.03 -11.14
N HIS A 184 -6.62 -6.09 -10.20
CA HIS A 184 -5.28 -5.50 -10.35
C HIS A 184 -4.26 -6.45 -10.97
N LEU A 185 -4.71 -7.58 -11.51
CA LEU A 185 -3.86 -8.51 -12.26
C LEU A 185 -3.86 -8.10 -13.74
N PHE A 186 -2.70 -7.63 -14.22
CA PHE A 186 -2.50 -7.18 -15.60
C PHE A 186 -1.15 -7.66 -16.14
N ASP A 187 -1.03 -7.82 -17.46
CA ASP A 187 0.24 -8.20 -18.08
C ASP A 187 1.17 -6.97 -18.22
N PHE A 188 2.48 -7.20 -18.10
CA PHE A 188 3.51 -6.17 -18.25
C PHE A 188 3.74 -5.79 -19.72
#